data_AF-M5TDK4-F1
#
_entry.id   AF-M5TDK4-F1
#
_cell.length_a   1.000
_cell.length_b   1.000
_cell.length_c   1.000
_cell.angle_alpha   90.00
_cell.angle_beta   90.00
_cell.angle_gamma   90.00
#
_symmetry.space_group_name_H-M   'P 1'
#
loop_
_entity.id
_entity.type
_entity.pdbx_description
1 polymer ?
#
loop_
_entity_poly.entity_id
_entity_poly.type
_entity_poly.pdbx_seq_one_letter_code
_entity_poly.pdbx_strand_id
1 'polypeptide(L)'
;MLCFSFAGATLASGQTFSSGTSIVQFDVVESVDVQSGDGPVDSLQAVDQPSLEDDVHPEPGGIEPAVSTDLPEEAIEQRLQATPTAEFDARANDEIWLVSSRHLRSRGGSVENLDVRRRVDGSRWQSESPHSLLGSDPTGWNRPVVIFVHGNRWDLNTAIRRGLQGYDQTIVPWDAAPSIRYVIWTWPADEIPGPIRDVRVKASKADQHSFHLARFLNGISPQTPISLMGFSYGGRVALGALHLMGGGRVDGCGLETTPGMTPAGYPSHRVNLTLVVPAIRNSCLIGTRSKAYSQINHLFLVYNSRDKYLGLFKFTRFSGKTPALGYTGICGLNRLADHPYRVDQFNASRAVGAEHSFLEYISDHRVEARLRNHLLTPTR
;
A
#
# COMPACT_ATOMS: atom_id res chain seq x y z
N MET A 1 -9.57 -0.70 -34.98
CA MET A 1 -10.15 -1.83 -35.72
C MET A 1 -10.77 -2.73 -34.67
N LEU A 2 -12.08 -2.55 -34.45
CA LEU A 2 -12.87 -3.08 -33.35
C LEU A 2 -13.88 -4.05 -33.96
N CYS A 3 -13.96 -5.28 -33.46
CA CYS A 3 -15.05 -6.20 -33.75
C CYS A 3 -15.76 -6.52 -32.45
N PHE A 4 -16.97 -5.99 -32.29
CA PHE A 4 -17.95 -6.43 -31.31
C PHE A 4 -19.10 -7.08 -32.07
N SER A 5 -19.54 -8.26 -31.62
CA SER A 5 -20.77 -8.90 -32.05
C SER A 5 -21.63 -9.08 -30.80
N PHE A 6 -22.81 -8.46 -30.79
CA PHE A 6 -23.83 -8.64 -29.76
C PHE A 6 -25.11 -9.13 -30.43
N ALA A 7 -25.55 -10.31 -30.04
CA ALA A 7 -26.90 -10.80 -30.30
C ALA A 7 -27.84 -10.28 -29.20
N GLY A 8 -29.03 -9.83 -29.62
CA GLY A 8 -30.00 -9.19 -28.75
C GLY A 8 -30.82 -10.17 -27.90
N ALA A 9 -31.36 -9.63 -26.81
CA ALA A 9 -32.57 -10.13 -26.17
C ALA A 9 -33.34 -8.94 -25.60
N THR A 10 -34.55 -8.77 -26.12
CA THR A 10 -35.59 -7.85 -25.65
C THR A 10 -36.26 -8.44 -24.41
N LEU A 11 -36.57 -7.64 -23.39
CA LEU A 11 -37.82 -7.75 -22.62
C LEU A 11 -38.13 -6.46 -21.86
N ALA A 12 -39.43 -6.25 -21.66
CA ALA A 12 -40.13 -4.99 -21.46
C ALA A 12 -40.20 -4.50 -20.00
N SER A 13 -40.55 -3.20 -19.91
CA SER A 13 -41.34 -2.49 -18.89
C SER A 13 -40.89 -2.59 -17.42
N GLY A 14 -40.87 -1.53 -16.61
CA GLY A 14 -41.37 -0.17 -16.70
C GLY A 14 -41.58 0.29 -15.26
N GLN A 15 -41.12 1.49 -14.90
CA GLN A 15 -41.80 2.45 -14.01
C GLN A 15 -40.85 3.60 -13.65
N THR A 16 -41.35 4.79 -13.92
CA THR A 16 -40.81 6.10 -13.57
C THR A 16 -41.08 6.42 -12.10
N PHE A 17 -40.10 6.98 -11.40
CA PHE A 17 -40.37 7.86 -10.26
C PHE A 17 -39.47 9.10 -10.31
N SER A 18 -40.12 10.22 -10.02
CA SER A 18 -39.69 11.60 -10.23
C SER A 18 -38.97 12.17 -9.01
N SER A 19 -38.01 13.06 -9.31
CA SER A 19 -37.65 14.32 -8.62
C SER A 19 -37.37 14.33 -7.11
N GLY A 20 -36.19 14.88 -6.76
CA GLY A 20 -35.88 15.34 -5.41
C GLY A 20 -34.53 16.03 -5.35
N THR A 21 -34.34 17.10 -6.12
CA THR A 21 -33.17 17.97 -6.05
C THR A 21 -33.20 18.75 -4.74
N SER A 22 -32.13 18.69 -3.94
CA SER A 22 -31.85 19.68 -2.91
C SER A 22 -30.36 19.99 -2.93
N ILE A 23 -30.06 21.12 -3.57
CA ILE A 23 -28.75 21.76 -3.60
C ILE A 23 -28.64 22.52 -2.28
N VAL A 24 -27.69 22.15 -1.43
CA VAL A 24 -27.28 22.98 -0.29
C VAL A 24 -25.92 23.56 -0.64
N GLN A 25 -25.93 24.85 -0.95
CA GLN A 25 -24.79 25.68 -1.25
C GLN A 25 -24.21 26.17 0.09
N PHE A 26 -22.95 25.84 0.39
CA PHE A 26 -22.23 26.42 1.51
C PHE A 26 -21.12 27.33 0.96
N ASP A 27 -21.31 28.62 1.14
CA ASP A 27 -20.29 29.64 0.97
C ASP A 27 -19.28 29.53 2.12
N VAL A 28 -18.01 29.33 1.78
CA VAL A 28 -16.89 29.47 2.71
C VAL A 28 -16.10 30.69 2.28
N VAL A 29 -16.17 31.73 3.11
CA VAL A 29 -15.40 32.97 3.00
C VAL A 29 -13.98 32.67 3.49
N GLU A 30 -12.99 32.70 2.59
CA GLU A 30 -11.58 32.78 2.95
C GLU A 30 -11.20 34.25 3.20
N SER A 31 -10.85 34.56 4.45
CA SER A 31 -10.15 35.79 4.81
C SER A 31 -8.67 35.47 4.99
N VAL A 32 -7.82 35.95 4.07
CA VAL A 32 -6.36 35.88 4.15
C VAL A 32 -5.85 37.22 4.66
N ASP A 33 -5.34 37.25 5.90
CA ASP A 33 -4.55 38.36 6.40
C ASP A 33 -3.07 38.12 6.06
N VAL A 34 -2.57 38.96 5.15
CA VAL A 34 -1.15 39.08 4.80
C VAL A 34 -0.55 40.13 5.72
N GLN A 35 0.39 39.74 6.58
CA GLN A 35 1.33 40.67 7.20
C GLN A 35 2.74 40.38 6.70
N SER A 36 3.21 41.30 5.86
CA SER A 36 4.57 41.50 5.40
C SER A 36 5.43 42.06 6.53
N GLY A 37 6.56 41.41 6.83
CA GLY A 37 7.61 41.93 7.68
C GLY A 37 8.96 41.78 6.98
N ASP A 38 9.45 42.89 6.43
CA ASP A 38 10.82 43.09 5.96
C ASP A 38 11.80 43.15 7.14
N GLY A 39 12.99 42.56 6.97
CA GLY A 39 14.12 42.70 7.89
C GLY A 39 15.35 41.93 7.40
N PRO A 40 16.58 42.42 7.64
CA PRO A 40 17.58 42.58 6.58
C PRO A 40 18.54 41.41 6.38
N VAL A 41 19.10 41.42 5.16
CA VAL A 41 20.16 40.58 4.61
C VAL A 41 21.45 40.81 5.39
N ASP A 42 22.00 39.73 5.96
CA ASP A 42 23.34 39.76 6.55
C ASP A 42 24.32 38.92 5.74
N SER A 43 25.48 39.54 5.53
CA SER A 43 26.47 39.18 4.53
C SER A 43 27.48 38.22 5.16
N LEU A 44 27.50 36.96 4.74
CA LEU A 44 28.53 36.01 5.18
C LEU A 44 29.48 35.66 4.03
N GLN A 45 30.74 35.79 4.41
CA GLN A 45 31.95 35.80 3.62
C GLN A 45 32.21 34.44 2.94
N ALA A 46 32.73 34.52 1.72
CA ALA A 46 33.30 33.40 1.00
C ALA A 46 34.54 32.89 1.74
N VAL A 47 34.54 31.60 2.07
CA VAL A 47 35.72 30.86 2.52
C VAL A 47 36.06 29.88 1.41
N ASP A 48 37.27 30.06 0.86
CA ASP A 48 37.95 29.17 -0.06
C ASP A 48 37.92 27.72 0.45
N GLN A 49 37.51 26.79 -0.39
CA GLN A 49 37.82 25.37 -0.25
C GLN A 49 38.49 24.84 -1.52
N PRO A 50 39.51 23.98 -1.36
CA PRO A 50 40.40 23.58 -2.43
C PRO A 50 39.75 22.55 -3.37
N SER A 51 40.18 22.60 -4.62
CA SER A 51 39.89 21.65 -5.70
C SER A 51 40.19 20.21 -5.28
N LEU A 52 39.13 19.39 -5.22
CA LEU A 52 39.24 17.93 -5.13
C LEU A 52 39.38 17.36 -6.55
N GLU A 53 40.45 16.59 -6.69
CA GLU A 53 40.91 15.90 -7.88
C GLU A 53 39.91 14.81 -8.33
N ASP A 54 40.01 14.47 -9.62
CA ASP A 54 39.18 13.51 -10.36
C ASP A 54 39.10 12.13 -9.70
N ASP A 55 37.95 11.84 -9.06
CA ASP A 55 37.58 10.48 -8.66
C ASP A 55 37.04 9.70 -9.87
N VAL A 56 37.86 8.76 -10.32
CA VAL A 56 37.56 7.77 -11.36
C VAL A 56 36.39 6.89 -10.90
N HIS A 57 35.21 7.10 -11.48
CA HIS A 57 34.08 6.18 -11.33
C HIS A 57 34.39 4.82 -11.98
N PRO A 58 34.22 3.68 -11.29
CA PRO A 58 34.30 2.38 -11.93
C PRO A 58 33.07 2.18 -12.82
N GLU A 59 33.33 1.82 -14.08
CA GLU A 59 32.36 1.37 -15.07
C GLU A 59 31.38 0.34 -14.46
N PRO A 60 30.05 0.53 -14.58
CA PRO A 60 29.09 -0.47 -14.13
C PRO A 60 29.18 -1.69 -15.06
N GLY A 61 29.68 -2.81 -14.50
CA GLY A 61 29.72 -4.09 -15.18
C GLY A 61 28.40 -4.43 -15.86
N GLY A 62 28.50 -4.89 -17.11
CA GLY A 62 27.34 -5.21 -17.95
C GLY A 62 26.38 -6.16 -17.26
N ILE A 63 25.22 -5.64 -16.88
CA ILE A 63 24.13 -6.42 -16.27
C ILE A 63 23.27 -6.94 -17.41
N GLU A 64 23.20 -8.26 -17.56
CA GLU A 64 22.32 -8.91 -18.53
C GLU A 64 20.86 -8.44 -18.35
N PRO A 65 20.16 -8.09 -19.44
CA PRO A 65 18.75 -7.74 -19.38
C PRO A 65 17.93 -8.94 -18.89
N ALA A 66 16.84 -8.66 -18.17
CA ALA A 66 15.87 -9.69 -17.79
C ALA A 66 15.39 -10.44 -19.04
N VAL A 67 15.52 -11.77 -19.03
CA VAL A 67 15.04 -12.63 -20.11
C VAL A 67 13.53 -12.44 -20.22
N SER A 68 13.09 -11.86 -21.33
CA SER A 68 11.68 -11.74 -21.68
C SER A 68 11.11 -13.15 -21.85
N THR A 69 10.19 -13.56 -20.99
CA THR A 69 9.41 -14.77 -21.22
C THR A 69 8.43 -14.49 -22.36
N ASP A 70 8.63 -15.09 -23.54
CA ASP A 70 7.75 -14.95 -24.72
C ASP A 70 6.33 -15.54 -24.53
N LEU A 71 5.90 -15.80 -23.29
CA LEU A 71 4.57 -16.28 -22.98
C LEU A 71 3.59 -15.10 -22.91
N PRO A 72 2.40 -15.20 -23.55
CA PRO A 72 1.36 -14.18 -23.42
C PRO A 72 0.98 -13.93 -21.95
N GLU A 73 0.72 -12.68 -21.57
CA GLU A 73 0.30 -12.25 -20.21
C GLU A 73 -0.85 -13.13 -19.68
N GLU A 74 -1.81 -13.46 -20.56
CA GLU A 74 -2.94 -14.36 -20.26
C GLU A 74 -2.51 -15.79 -19.92
N ALA A 75 -1.47 -16.33 -20.57
CA ALA A 75 -0.98 -17.68 -20.31
C ALA A 75 -0.22 -17.75 -18.97
N ILE A 76 0.53 -16.70 -18.63
CA ILE A 76 1.17 -16.54 -17.32
C ILE A 76 0.10 -16.43 -16.23
N GLU A 77 -0.90 -15.57 -16.44
CA GLU A 77 -2.04 -15.42 -15.53
C GLU A 77 -2.78 -16.75 -15.32
N GLN A 78 -3.10 -17.48 -16.40
CA GLN A 78 -3.74 -18.79 -16.34
C GLN A 78 -2.91 -19.81 -15.57
N ARG A 79 -1.60 -19.87 -15.81
CA ARG A 79 -0.70 -20.79 -15.09
C ARG A 79 -0.65 -20.47 -13.60
N LEU A 80 -0.58 -19.19 -13.25
CA LEU A 80 -0.60 -18.74 -11.86
C LEU A 80 -1.96 -18.95 -11.17
N GLN A 81 -3.05 -18.95 -11.94
CA GLN A 81 -4.39 -19.31 -11.46
C GLN A 81 -4.55 -20.83 -11.29
N ALA A 82 -3.81 -21.64 -12.05
CA ALA A 82 -3.92 -23.09 -12.03
C ALA A 82 -3.28 -23.75 -10.79
N THR A 83 -2.24 -23.16 -10.19
CA THR A 83 -1.60 -23.72 -8.98
C THR A 83 -2.60 -23.86 -7.83
N PRO A 84 -2.93 -25.05 -7.33
CA PRO A 84 -3.86 -25.20 -6.22
C PRO A 84 -3.42 -24.38 -4.99
N THR A 85 -4.35 -23.65 -4.36
CA THR A 85 -3.99 -22.89 -3.16
C THR A 85 -3.57 -23.78 -1.99
N ALA A 86 -3.89 -25.08 -2.03
CA ALA A 86 -3.46 -26.08 -1.06
C ALA A 86 -1.96 -26.36 -1.10
N GLU A 87 -1.25 -25.99 -2.18
CA GLU A 87 0.19 -26.14 -2.30
C GLU A 87 0.96 -25.08 -1.50
N PHE A 88 0.30 -23.98 -1.12
CA PHE A 88 0.90 -22.94 -0.28
C PHE A 88 0.63 -23.26 1.19
N ASP A 89 1.63 -23.83 1.86
CA ASP A 89 1.61 -24.09 3.30
C ASP A 89 2.49 -23.07 4.06
N ALA A 90 2.19 -22.86 5.33
CA ALA A 90 3.03 -22.08 6.21
C ALA A 90 4.32 -22.84 6.52
N ARG A 91 5.45 -22.14 6.62
CA ARG A 91 6.64 -22.69 7.27
C ARG A 91 6.27 -23.15 8.68
N ALA A 92 7.04 -24.10 9.21
CA ALA A 92 6.93 -24.47 10.61
C ALA A 92 6.96 -23.20 11.47
N ASN A 93 6.03 -23.09 12.41
CA ASN A 93 5.89 -21.98 13.37
C ASN A 93 5.38 -20.64 12.83
N ASP A 94 5.21 -20.48 11.52
CA ASP A 94 4.51 -19.33 10.94
C ASP A 94 3.00 -19.51 11.06
N GLU A 95 2.28 -18.38 11.07
CA GLU A 95 0.83 -18.36 10.97
C GLU A 95 0.40 -17.53 9.77
N ILE A 96 -0.55 -18.05 8.99
CA ILE A 96 -1.15 -17.32 7.88
C ILE A 96 -2.59 -16.96 8.26
N TRP A 97 -2.89 -15.67 8.15
CA TRP A 97 -4.18 -15.09 8.51
C TRP A 97 -4.77 -14.35 7.32
N LEU A 98 -6.10 -14.38 7.21
CA LEU A 98 -6.89 -13.56 6.31
C LEU A 98 -7.69 -12.58 7.16
N VAL A 99 -7.56 -11.29 6.88
CA VAL A 99 -8.37 -10.24 7.52
C VAL A 99 -9.10 -9.48 6.43
N SER A 100 -10.43 -9.50 6.49
CA SER A 100 -11.28 -8.95 5.44
C SER A 100 -12.18 -7.84 5.98
N SER A 101 -12.05 -6.69 5.34
CA SER A 101 -12.97 -5.56 5.51
C SER A 101 -14.00 -5.49 4.38
N ARG A 102 -14.04 -6.46 3.46
CA ARG A 102 -14.83 -6.39 2.20
C ARG A 102 -16.33 -6.19 2.42
N HIS A 103 -16.88 -6.74 3.50
CA HIS A 103 -18.30 -6.65 3.82
C HIS A 103 -18.68 -5.34 4.54
N LEU A 104 -17.68 -4.58 5.01
CA LEU A 104 -17.90 -3.30 5.69
C LEU A 104 -18.22 -2.22 4.66
N ARG A 105 -19.33 -1.51 4.88
CA ARG A 105 -19.84 -0.49 3.96
C ARG A 105 -19.51 0.95 4.35
N SER A 106 -18.99 1.15 5.55
CA SER A 106 -18.68 2.48 6.09
C SER A 106 -17.38 2.45 6.89
N ARG A 107 -16.68 3.59 6.91
CA ARG A 107 -15.46 3.81 7.70
C ARG A 107 -15.65 3.67 9.23
N GLY A 108 -16.89 3.53 9.72
CA GLY A 108 -17.22 3.47 11.15
C GLY A 108 -17.13 2.06 11.76
N GLY A 109 -16.93 1.02 10.95
CA GLY A 109 -16.79 -0.36 11.45
C GLY A 109 -15.63 -0.52 12.45
N SER A 110 -15.92 -1.15 13.59
CA SER A 110 -14.92 -1.53 14.60
C SER A 110 -14.06 -2.70 14.11
N VAL A 111 -12.97 -2.98 14.83
CA VAL A 111 -12.10 -4.14 14.58
C VAL A 111 -12.86 -5.45 14.73
N GLU A 112 -13.78 -5.52 15.70
CA GLU A 112 -14.65 -6.69 15.94
C GLU A 112 -15.54 -7.07 14.75
N ASN A 113 -15.78 -6.12 13.84
CA ASN A 113 -16.56 -6.37 12.64
C ASN A 113 -15.71 -6.89 11.48
N LEU A 114 -14.41 -7.15 11.65
CA LEU A 114 -13.58 -7.73 10.58
C LEU A 114 -13.87 -9.24 10.45
N ASP A 115 -13.90 -9.73 9.21
CA ASP A 115 -13.92 -11.18 8.96
C ASP A 115 -12.47 -11.69 9.05
N VAL A 116 -12.17 -12.42 10.12
CA VAL A 116 -10.84 -12.92 10.45
C VAL A 116 -10.84 -14.44 10.32
N ARG A 117 -9.88 -14.97 9.58
CA ARG A 117 -9.71 -16.41 9.40
C ARG A 117 -8.25 -16.79 9.55
N ARG A 118 -7.97 -17.90 10.21
CA ARG A 118 -6.64 -18.50 10.29
C ARG A 118 -6.55 -19.68 9.33
N ARG A 119 -5.42 -19.80 8.67
CA ARG A 119 -5.11 -20.97 7.85
C ARG A 119 -4.65 -22.11 8.75
N VAL A 120 -5.29 -23.27 8.62
CA VAL A 120 -5.02 -24.47 9.42
C VAL A 120 -4.95 -25.71 8.53
N ASP A 121 -4.19 -26.71 8.95
CA ASP A 121 -4.03 -28.01 8.25
C ASP A 121 -3.69 -27.85 6.76
N GLY A 122 -2.70 -27.00 6.47
CA GLY A 122 -2.15 -26.77 5.14
C GLY A 122 -3.01 -25.94 4.18
N SER A 123 -4.34 -26.07 4.25
CA SER A 123 -5.23 -25.52 3.21
C SER A 123 -6.56 -24.94 3.69
N ARG A 124 -6.98 -25.23 4.92
CA ARG A 124 -8.30 -24.87 5.42
C ARG A 124 -8.29 -23.47 6.04
N TRP A 125 -9.41 -22.77 5.91
CA TRP A 125 -9.64 -21.49 6.59
C TRP A 125 -10.62 -21.72 7.74
N GLN A 126 -10.15 -21.48 8.96
CA GLN A 126 -10.96 -21.52 10.17
C GLN A 126 -11.34 -20.08 10.54
N SER A 127 -12.63 -19.82 10.77
CA SER A 127 -13.08 -18.53 11.29
C SER A 127 -12.55 -18.30 12.70
N GLU A 128 -12.04 -17.10 12.96
CA GLU A 128 -11.40 -16.70 14.20
C GLU A 128 -11.91 -15.31 14.61
N SER A 129 -11.59 -14.90 15.84
CA SER A 129 -11.87 -13.53 16.30
C SER A 129 -10.66 -12.62 16.06
N PRO A 130 -10.87 -11.29 15.90
CA PRO A 130 -9.77 -10.33 15.92
C PRO A 130 -8.94 -10.43 17.20
N HIS A 131 -9.57 -10.74 18.34
CA HIS A 131 -8.88 -10.95 19.62
C HIS A 131 -7.86 -12.11 19.56
N SER A 132 -8.17 -13.20 18.86
CA SER A 132 -7.26 -14.35 18.67
C SER A 132 -5.98 -13.93 17.91
N LEU A 133 -6.13 -13.09 16.88
CA LEU A 133 -5.02 -12.58 16.07
C LEU A 133 -4.23 -11.47 16.77
N LEU A 134 -4.90 -10.55 17.47
CA LEU A 134 -4.28 -9.38 18.10
C LEU A 134 -3.75 -9.65 19.51
N GLY A 135 -4.21 -10.74 20.14
CA GLY A 135 -3.80 -11.15 21.46
C GLY A 135 -2.36 -11.67 21.54
N SER A 136 -1.91 -11.84 22.78
CA SER A 136 -0.63 -12.47 23.10
C SER A 136 -0.55 -13.86 22.49
N ASP A 137 0.62 -14.21 21.98
CA ASP A 137 0.86 -15.52 21.42
C ASP A 137 0.74 -16.62 22.48
N PRO A 138 -0.08 -17.66 22.27
CA PRO A 138 -0.21 -18.76 23.22
C PRO A 138 1.12 -19.51 23.46
N THR A 139 2.05 -19.45 22.50
CA THR A 139 3.39 -20.04 22.63
C THR A 139 4.36 -19.16 23.41
N GLY A 140 3.96 -17.93 23.76
CA GLY A 140 4.80 -16.93 24.41
C GLY A 140 5.75 -16.19 23.47
N TRP A 141 5.73 -16.49 22.16
CA TRP A 141 6.59 -15.82 21.18
C TRP A 141 6.04 -14.44 20.77
N ASN A 142 6.90 -13.42 20.73
CA ASN A 142 6.53 -12.14 20.13
C ASN A 142 6.76 -12.18 18.60
N ARG A 143 5.91 -12.91 17.88
CA ARG A 143 6.01 -13.06 16.42
C ARG A 143 5.78 -11.70 15.72
N PRO A 144 6.69 -11.24 14.84
CA PRO A 144 6.42 -10.09 13.99
C PRO A 144 5.16 -10.30 13.13
N VAL A 145 4.43 -9.22 12.88
CA VAL A 145 3.25 -9.24 12.01
C VAL A 145 3.63 -8.64 10.66
N VAL A 146 3.50 -9.42 9.59
CA VAL A 146 3.71 -8.96 8.21
C VAL A 146 2.37 -8.90 7.51
N ILE A 147 1.95 -7.70 7.12
CA ILE A 147 0.63 -7.46 6.53
C ILE A 147 0.79 -7.13 5.06
N PHE A 148 0.19 -7.94 4.19
CA PHE A 148 0.11 -7.67 2.76
C PHE A 148 -1.27 -7.11 2.39
N VAL A 149 -1.27 -5.93 1.75
CA VAL A 149 -2.47 -5.22 1.29
C VAL A 149 -2.51 -5.20 -0.22
N HIS A 150 -3.51 -5.86 -0.80
CA HIS A 150 -3.61 -6.02 -2.24
C HIS A 150 -4.05 -4.76 -3.00
N GLY A 151 -3.82 -4.79 -4.33
CA GLY A 151 -4.17 -3.74 -5.29
C GLY A 151 -5.63 -3.77 -5.76
N ASN A 152 -5.87 -3.06 -6.86
CA ASN A 152 -7.19 -2.96 -7.49
C ASN A 152 -7.53 -4.21 -8.32
N ARG A 153 -8.82 -4.46 -8.57
CA ARG A 153 -9.38 -5.52 -9.42
C ARG A 153 -9.17 -6.94 -8.92
N TRP A 154 -8.92 -7.11 -7.63
CA TRP A 154 -8.83 -8.44 -7.02
C TRP A 154 -10.13 -8.76 -6.28
N ASP A 155 -10.83 -9.78 -6.75
CA ASP A 155 -11.85 -10.46 -5.97
C ASP A 155 -11.22 -11.15 -4.74
N LEU A 156 -12.04 -11.73 -3.87
CA LEU A 156 -11.54 -12.36 -2.64
C LEU A 156 -10.59 -13.54 -2.94
N ASN A 157 -10.94 -14.37 -3.92
CA ASN A 157 -10.15 -15.57 -4.27
C ASN A 157 -8.78 -15.19 -4.83
N THR A 158 -8.74 -14.20 -5.72
CA THR A 158 -7.51 -13.64 -6.27
C THR A 158 -6.67 -13.04 -5.15
N ALA A 159 -7.28 -12.28 -4.23
CA ALA A 159 -6.54 -11.70 -3.10
C ALA A 159 -5.92 -12.75 -2.17
N ILE A 160 -6.65 -13.82 -1.84
CA ILE A 160 -6.13 -14.95 -1.07
C ILE A 160 -4.98 -15.62 -1.82
N ARG A 161 -5.20 -16.00 -3.07
CA ARG A 161 -4.21 -16.68 -3.90
C ARG A 161 -2.92 -15.88 -4.05
N ARG A 162 -3.03 -14.60 -4.44
CA ARG A 162 -1.88 -13.72 -4.63
C ARG A 162 -1.17 -13.41 -3.31
N GLY A 163 -1.92 -13.31 -2.20
CA GLY A 163 -1.34 -13.18 -0.87
C GLY A 163 -0.52 -14.40 -0.45
N LEU A 164 -1.03 -15.61 -0.71
CA LEU A 164 -0.31 -16.87 -0.47
C LEU A 164 0.92 -17.02 -1.38
N GLN A 165 0.80 -16.69 -2.67
CA GLN A 165 1.94 -16.65 -3.60
C GLN A 165 2.99 -15.63 -3.14
N GLY A 166 2.55 -14.47 -2.62
CA GLY A 166 3.45 -13.49 -2.03
C GLY A 166 4.22 -14.04 -0.84
N TYR A 167 3.54 -14.73 0.08
CA TYR A 167 4.18 -15.40 1.21
C TYR A 167 5.19 -16.46 0.75
N ASP A 168 4.77 -17.32 -0.17
CA ASP A 168 5.58 -18.42 -0.72
C ASP A 168 6.84 -17.93 -1.45
N GLN A 169 6.76 -16.83 -2.19
CA GLN A 169 7.93 -16.31 -2.93
C GLN A 169 8.85 -15.46 -2.06
N THR A 170 8.31 -14.77 -1.05
CA THR A 170 9.09 -13.79 -0.27
C THR A 170 9.60 -14.35 1.06
N ILE A 171 8.75 -15.06 1.80
CA ILE A 171 9.01 -15.50 3.17
C ILE A 171 9.53 -16.94 3.21
N VAL A 172 8.91 -17.86 2.47
CA VAL A 172 9.29 -19.29 2.51
C VAL A 172 10.77 -19.52 2.20
N PRO A 173 11.38 -18.88 1.18
CA PRO A 173 12.79 -19.10 0.85
C PRO A 173 13.75 -18.33 1.77
N TRP A 174 13.22 -17.56 2.74
CA TRP A 174 14.03 -16.80 3.69
C TRP A 174 14.30 -17.61 4.96
N ASP A 175 15.28 -18.51 4.90
CA ASP A 175 15.62 -19.40 6.02
C ASP A 175 15.92 -18.66 7.33
N ALA A 176 16.57 -17.49 7.24
CA ALA A 176 16.93 -16.67 8.39
C ALA A 176 15.78 -15.81 8.95
N ALA A 177 14.60 -15.77 8.32
CA ALA A 177 13.48 -15.01 8.84
C ALA A 177 12.93 -15.64 10.13
N PRO A 178 12.62 -14.84 11.17
CA PRO A 178 11.93 -15.35 12.35
C PRO A 178 10.55 -15.90 11.98
N SER A 179 9.95 -16.63 12.92
CA SER A 179 8.54 -17.03 12.79
C SER A 179 7.62 -15.82 12.84
N ILE A 180 6.68 -15.71 11.90
CA ILE A 180 5.82 -14.54 11.72
C ILE A 180 4.33 -14.87 11.75
N ARG A 181 3.51 -13.84 11.98
CA ARG A 181 2.11 -13.81 11.57
C ARG A 181 2.00 -13.08 10.23
N TYR A 182 1.75 -13.81 9.16
CA TYR A 182 1.52 -13.25 7.83
C TYR A 182 0.02 -13.00 7.60
N VAL A 183 -0.36 -11.74 7.45
CA VAL A 183 -1.75 -11.30 7.30
C VAL A 183 -2.00 -10.87 5.86
N ILE A 184 -2.90 -11.57 5.18
CA ILE A 184 -3.49 -11.15 3.91
C ILE A 184 -4.65 -10.22 4.22
N TRP A 185 -4.45 -8.91 4.04
CA TRP A 185 -5.49 -7.91 4.23
C TRP A 185 -6.31 -7.72 2.96
N THR A 186 -7.62 -7.91 3.05
CA THR A 186 -8.53 -7.76 1.91
C THR A 186 -9.57 -6.65 2.09
N TRP A 187 -9.84 -5.97 0.99
CA TRP A 187 -10.76 -4.83 0.89
C TRP A 187 -11.53 -4.91 -0.46
N PRO A 188 -12.70 -4.25 -0.62
CA PRO A 188 -13.63 -4.51 -1.72
C PRO A 188 -13.16 -3.89 -3.04
N ALA A 189 -12.14 -4.53 -3.64
CA ALA A 189 -11.42 -4.08 -4.82
C ALA A 189 -11.87 -4.77 -6.12
N ASP A 190 -12.97 -5.51 -6.13
CA ASP A 190 -13.51 -6.22 -7.30
C ASP A 190 -13.68 -5.28 -8.50
N GLU A 191 -13.36 -5.72 -9.70
CA GLU A 191 -13.54 -4.89 -10.90
C GLU A 191 -15.00 -4.47 -11.07
N ILE A 192 -15.22 -3.20 -11.46
CA ILE A 192 -16.54 -2.72 -11.87
C ILE A 192 -16.50 -2.16 -13.30
N PRO A 193 -17.65 -2.12 -14.00
CA PRO A 193 -17.71 -1.59 -15.36
C PRO A 193 -17.24 -0.13 -15.47
N GLY A 194 -16.44 0.13 -16.52
CA GLY A 194 -15.93 1.45 -16.88
C GLY A 194 -14.59 1.77 -16.21
N PRO A 195 -13.45 1.76 -16.93
CA PRO A 195 -12.12 1.81 -16.33
C PRO A 195 -11.85 3.07 -15.50
N ILE A 196 -12.29 4.25 -15.97
CA ILE A 196 -12.14 5.49 -15.21
C ILE A 196 -13.00 5.48 -13.95
N ARG A 197 -14.23 4.94 -14.05
CA ARG A 197 -15.16 4.83 -12.92
C ARG A 197 -14.59 3.86 -11.88
N ASP A 198 -14.12 2.70 -12.31
CA ASP A 198 -13.47 1.69 -11.47
C ASP A 198 -12.35 2.32 -10.66
N VAL A 199 -11.36 2.90 -11.33
CA VAL A 199 -10.22 3.56 -10.71
C VAL A 199 -10.66 4.63 -9.69
N ARG A 200 -11.68 5.44 -10.00
CA ARG A 200 -12.17 6.48 -9.10
C ARG A 200 -12.90 5.96 -7.87
N VAL A 201 -13.82 5.02 -8.06
CA VAL A 201 -14.56 4.39 -6.96
C VAL A 201 -13.57 3.68 -6.03
N LYS A 202 -12.55 3.04 -6.59
CA LYS A 202 -11.54 2.28 -5.84
C LYS A 202 -10.58 3.16 -5.07
N ALA A 203 -10.26 4.34 -5.58
CA ALA A 203 -9.56 5.36 -4.82
C ALA A 203 -10.32 5.80 -3.56
N SER A 204 -11.61 6.14 -3.71
CA SER A 204 -12.44 6.53 -2.55
C SER A 204 -12.65 5.36 -1.58
N LYS A 205 -12.87 4.14 -2.09
CA LYS A 205 -12.94 2.94 -1.24
C LYS A 205 -11.62 2.69 -0.51
N ALA A 206 -10.46 2.79 -1.17
CA ALA A 206 -9.17 2.63 -0.50
C ALA A 206 -9.00 3.62 0.67
N ASP A 207 -9.47 4.85 0.50
CA ASP A 207 -9.47 5.88 1.54
C ASP A 207 -10.40 5.51 2.71
N GLN A 208 -11.59 4.99 2.44
CA GLN A 208 -12.51 4.50 3.47
C GLN A 208 -11.95 3.29 4.23
N HIS A 209 -11.36 2.34 3.51
CA HIS A 209 -10.82 1.11 4.10
C HIS A 209 -9.49 1.32 4.83
N SER A 210 -8.84 2.47 4.63
CA SER A 210 -7.71 2.92 5.45
C SER A 210 -8.08 3.03 6.94
N PHE A 211 -9.34 3.39 7.26
CA PHE A 211 -9.80 3.48 8.65
C PHE A 211 -9.85 2.12 9.35
N HIS A 212 -10.28 1.07 8.64
CA HIS A 212 -10.33 -0.27 9.20
C HIS A 212 -8.91 -0.81 9.45
N LEU A 213 -8.00 -0.61 8.49
CA LEU A 213 -6.60 -1.00 8.67
C LEU A 213 -5.93 -0.21 9.81
N ALA A 214 -6.21 1.09 9.94
CA ALA A 214 -5.66 1.89 11.04
C ALA A 214 -6.13 1.41 12.41
N ARG A 215 -7.42 1.09 12.57
CA ARG A 215 -7.94 0.52 13.83
C ARG A 215 -7.36 -0.86 14.13
N PHE A 216 -7.20 -1.70 13.09
CA PHE A 216 -6.55 -3.00 13.23
C PHE A 216 -5.10 -2.85 13.71
N LEU A 217 -4.32 -1.96 13.09
CA LEU A 217 -2.93 -1.69 13.47
C LEU A 217 -2.81 -1.15 14.91
N ASN A 218 -3.70 -0.26 15.33
CA ASN A 218 -3.76 0.24 16.71
C ASN A 218 -4.12 -0.84 17.74
N GLY A 219 -4.71 -1.96 17.30
CA GLY A 219 -5.03 -3.09 18.16
C GLY A 219 -3.87 -4.06 18.35
N ILE A 220 -2.79 -3.95 17.56
CA ILE A 220 -1.58 -4.75 17.72
C ILE A 220 -0.78 -4.19 18.90
N SER A 221 -0.17 -5.07 19.70
CA SER A 221 0.71 -4.65 20.79
C SER A 221 1.82 -3.70 20.28
N PRO A 222 2.09 -2.56 20.96
CA PRO A 222 3.19 -1.65 20.58
C PRO A 222 4.58 -2.30 20.59
N GLN A 223 4.75 -3.41 21.31
CA GLN A 223 6.01 -4.17 21.37
C GLN A 223 6.15 -5.20 20.24
N THR A 224 5.09 -5.45 19.46
CA THR A 224 5.15 -6.38 18.34
C THR A 224 5.67 -5.66 17.09
N PRO A 225 6.76 -6.12 16.45
CA PRO A 225 7.23 -5.54 15.20
C PRO A 225 6.19 -5.69 14.09
N ILE A 226 5.93 -4.62 13.35
CA ILE A 226 4.95 -4.61 12.25
C ILE A 226 5.65 -4.27 10.94
N SER A 227 5.43 -5.11 9.93
CA SER A 227 5.76 -4.83 8.54
C SER A 227 4.47 -4.69 7.74
N LEU A 228 4.37 -3.66 6.92
CA LEU A 228 3.22 -3.41 6.06
C LEU A 228 3.68 -3.33 4.61
N MET A 229 3.13 -4.19 3.76
CA MET A 229 3.39 -4.22 2.33
C MET A 229 2.14 -3.81 1.56
N GLY A 230 2.21 -2.70 0.83
CA GLY A 230 1.10 -2.22 0.02
C GLY A 230 1.42 -2.27 -1.47
N PHE A 231 0.63 -3.04 -2.24
CA PHE A 231 0.74 -3.09 -3.69
C PHE A 231 -0.29 -2.17 -4.35
N SER A 232 0.12 -1.29 -5.28
CA SER A 232 -0.80 -0.44 -6.05
C SER A 232 -1.78 0.35 -5.16
N TYR A 233 -3.09 0.18 -5.32
CA TYR A 233 -4.10 0.78 -4.43
C TYR A 233 -4.01 0.30 -2.97
N GLY A 234 -3.45 -0.88 -2.71
CA GLY A 234 -3.11 -1.32 -1.37
C GLY A 234 -2.08 -0.42 -0.69
N GLY A 235 -1.16 0.17 -1.47
CA GLY A 235 -0.28 1.23 -0.98
C GLY A 235 -1.01 2.51 -0.55
N ARG A 236 -2.12 2.84 -1.22
CA ARG A 236 -3.02 3.95 -0.81
C ARG A 236 -3.74 3.62 0.49
N VAL A 237 -4.23 2.39 0.65
CA VAL A 237 -4.83 1.92 1.92
C VAL A 237 -3.80 1.97 3.05
N ALA A 238 -2.59 1.44 2.82
CA ALA A 238 -1.51 1.39 3.80
C ALA A 238 -1.07 2.79 4.26
N LEU A 239 -0.72 3.67 3.33
CA LEU A 239 -0.36 5.05 3.66
C LEU A 239 -1.49 5.82 4.30
N GLY A 240 -2.73 5.51 3.92
CA GLY A 240 -3.88 6.10 4.56
C GLY A 240 -4.08 5.68 6.00
N ALA A 241 -3.87 4.40 6.29
CA ALA A 241 -3.94 3.89 7.65
C ALA A 241 -2.86 4.53 8.53
N LEU A 242 -1.62 4.58 8.07
CA LEU A 242 -0.52 5.21 8.78
C LEU A 242 -0.74 6.72 8.97
N HIS A 243 -1.30 7.40 7.97
CA HIS A 243 -1.67 8.81 8.11
C HIS A 243 -2.70 9.02 9.23
N LEU A 244 -3.72 8.17 9.30
CA LEU A 244 -4.73 8.21 10.34
C LEU A 244 -4.15 7.91 11.73
N MET A 245 -3.27 6.91 11.84
CA MET A 245 -2.56 6.59 13.09
C MET A 245 -1.69 7.74 13.57
N GLY A 246 -1.06 8.49 12.66
CA GLY A 246 -0.31 9.71 12.99
C GLY A 246 -1.17 10.93 13.34
N GLY A 247 -2.49 10.76 13.56
CA GLY A 247 -3.43 11.84 13.86
C GLY A 247 -3.88 12.65 12.64
N GLY A 248 -3.62 12.14 11.43
CA GLY A 248 -4.06 12.74 10.18
C GLY A 248 -5.56 12.57 9.92
N ARG A 249 -6.03 13.16 8.81
CA ARG A 249 -7.44 13.10 8.39
C ARG A 249 -7.53 12.73 6.91
N VAL A 250 -8.44 11.82 6.60
CA VAL A 250 -8.78 11.40 5.24
C VAL A 250 -10.21 11.84 4.95
N ASP A 251 -10.41 12.59 3.88
CA ASP A 251 -11.68 13.21 3.51
C ASP A 251 -12.33 13.95 4.70
N GLY A 252 -11.52 14.75 5.42
CA GLY A 252 -11.96 15.54 6.56
C GLY A 252 -12.33 14.72 7.80
N CYS A 253 -11.95 13.43 7.88
CA CYS A 253 -12.25 12.57 9.02
C CYS A 253 -10.99 11.91 9.57
N GLY A 254 -10.85 11.89 10.90
CA GLY A 254 -9.77 11.21 11.60
C GLY A 254 -10.28 9.97 12.34
N LEU A 255 -9.39 9.26 13.02
CA LEU A 255 -9.81 8.27 14.01
C LEU A 255 -10.45 8.98 15.20
N GLU A 256 -11.44 8.35 15.82
CA GLU A 256 -11.99 8.82 17.09
C GLU A 256 -10.89 8.72 18.14
N THR A 257 -10.66 9.83 18.85
CA THR A 257 -9.79 9.87 20.02
C THR A 257 -10.64 9.44 21.21
N THR A 258 -10.17 8.46 21.98
CA THR A 258 -10.77 8.16 23.27
C THR A 258 -10.69 9.42 24.14
N PRO A 259 -11.77 9.87 24.81
CA PRO A 259 -11.72 11.03 25.68
C PRO A 259 -10.60 10.88 26.72
N GLY A 260 -9.65 11.82 26.75
CA GLY A 260 -8.46 11.77 27.62
C GLY A 260 -7.17 11.30 26.95
N MET A 261 -7.21 10.74 25.73
CA MET A 261 -6.02 10.55 24.90
C MET A 261 -5.67 11.87 24.19
N THR A 262 -4.53 12.46 24.55
CA THR A 262 -3.97 13.56 23.76
C THR A 262 -3.57 13.04 22.36
N PRO A 263 -3.44 13.89 21.33
CA PRO A 263 -2.86 13.51 20.05
C PRO A 263 -1.44 12.90 20.18
N ALA A 264 -0.75 13.17 21.29
CA ALA A 264 0.53 12.57 21.68
C ALA A 264 0.40 11.18 22.36
N GLY A 265 -0.83 10.71 22.59
CA GLY A 265 -1.15 9.46 23.28
C GLY A 265 -1.46 8.27 22.37
N TYR A 266 -1.44 8.43 21.03
CA TYR A 266 -1.47 7.27 20.14
C TYR A 266 -0.13 6.53 20.25
N PRO A 267 -0.13 5.20 20.51
CA PRO A 267 1.11 4.44 20.51
C PRO A 267 1.76 4.60 19.14
N SER A 268 3.03 4.98 19.09
CA SER A 268 3.73 4.96 17.81
C SER A 268 4.12 3.52 17.49
N HIS A 269 3.28 2.88 16.70
CA HIS A 269 3.66 1.68 15.98
C HIS A 269 4.62 2.14 14.88
N ARG A 270 5.92 2.05 15.14
CA ARG A 270 6.97 2.32 14.15
C ARG A 270 6.96 1.17 13.13
N VAL A 271 6.23 1.35 12.03
CA VAL A 271 5.96 0.31 11.01
C VAL A 271 7.05 0.30 9.94
N ASN A 272 7.60 -0.87 9.62
CA ASN A 272 8.40 -1.05 8.40
C ASN A 272 7.46 -1.09 7.19
N LEU A 273 7.49 -0.06 6.34
CA LEU A 273 6.60 0.08 5.20
C LEU A 273 7.32 -0.29 3.90
N THR A 274 6.80 -1.28 3.19
CA THR A 274 7.16 -1.58 1.81
C THR A 274 6.01 -1.18 0.88
N LEU A 275 6.30 -0.35 -0.12
CA LEU A 275 5.32 0.05 -1.14
C LEU A 275 5.78 -0.47 -2.49
N VAL A 276 4.93 -1.27 -3.14
CA VAL A 276 5.19 -1.80 -4.48
C VAL A 276 4.26 -1.11 -5.47
N VAL A 277 4.83 -0.24 -6.29
CA VAL A 277 4.16 0.59 -7.30
C VAL A 277 2.84 1.22 -6.81
N PRO A 278 2.85 1.97 -5.69
CA PRO A 278 1.64 2.50 -5.07
C PRO A 278 0.87 3.49 -5.95
N ALA A 279 -0.45 3.29 -6.07
CA ALA A 279 -1.38 4.12 -6.84
C ALA A 279 -1.94 5.28 -6.00
N ILE A 280 -1.03 6.14 -5.54
CA ILE A 280 -1.30 7.39 -4.81
C ILE A 280 -0.40 8.49 -5.37
N ARG A 281 -0.69 9.76 -5.09
CA ARG A 281 0.18 10.88 -5.53
C ARG A 281 1.60 10.74 -5.01
N ASN A 282 2.58 11.07 -5.85
CA ASN A 282 3.99 11.04 -5.47
C ASN A 282 4.39 12.06 -4.38
N SER A 283 3.60 13.12 -4.19
CA SER A 283 3.80 14.12 -3.13
C SER A 283 3.02 13.82 -1.84
N CYS A 284 2.35 12.66 -1.73
CA CYS A 284 1.45 12.39 -0.61
C CYS A 284 2.15 12.49 0.76
N LEU A 285 3.40 12.02 0.90
CA LEU A 285 4.15 12.03 2.16
C LEU A 285 4.54 13.42 2.67
N ILE A 286 4.55 14.43 1.81
CA ILE A 286 4.81 15.84 2.19
C ILE A 286 3.54 16.71 2.10
N GLY A 287 2.41 16.10 1.74
CA GLY A 287 1.14 16.77 1.50
C GLY A 287 -0.02 15.99 2.13
N THR A 288 -0.85 15.38 1.29
CA THR A 288 -2.15 14.80 1.70
C THR A 288 -2.06 13.66 2.70
N ARG A 289 -0.90 13.04 2.89
CA ARG A 289 -0.63 11.96 3.85
C ARG A 289 0.58 12.26 4.73
N SER A 290 0.87 13.53 5.00
CA SER A 290 2.07 13.96 5.75
C SER A 290 2.27 13.30 7.11
N LYS A 291 1.17 13.04 7.84
CA LYS A 291 1.23 12.34 9.14
C LYS A 291 1.62 10.87 9.06
N ALA A 292 1.64 10.24 7.88
CA ALA A 292 2.05 8.85 7.75
C ALA A 292 3.54 8.67 8.09
N TYR A 293 4.39 9.65 7.74
CA TYR A 293 5.83 9.53 7.91
C TYR A 293 6.29 9.40 9.37
N SER A 294 5.51 9.93 10.32
CA SER A 294 5.81 9.78 11.76
C SER A 294 5.54 8.37 12.30
N GLN A 295 4.78 7.56 11.57
CA GLN A 295 4.48 6.16 11.92
C GLN A 295 5.36 5.15 11.18
N ILE A 296 6.16 5.59 10.23
CA ILE A 296 7.03 4.72 9.46
C ILE A 296 8.36 4.57 10.21
N ASN A 297 8.87 3.36 10.42
CA ASN A 297 10.24 3.15 10.87
C ASN A 297 11.20 3.26 9.68
N HIS A 298 11.04 2.33 8.74
CA HIS A 298 11.75 2.27 7.48
C HIS A 298 10.77 2.25 6.31
N LEU A 299 11.05 2.98 5.23
CA LEU A 299 10.30 2.99 3.98
C LEU A 299 11.15 2.38 2.86
N PHE A 300 10.69 1.29 2.28
CA PHE A 300 11.17 0.79 1.00
C PHE A 300 10.11 1.05 -0.08
N LEU A 301 10.45 1.83 -1.10
CA LEU A 301 9.55 2.11 -2.22
C LEU A 301 10.10 1.51 -3.51
N VAL A 302 9.37 0.56 -4.06
CA VAL A 302 9.55 0.10 -5.43
C VAL A 302 8.65 0.94 -6.33
N TYR A 303 9.23 1.66 -7.27
CA TYR A 303 8.50 2.39 -8.31
C TYR A 303 8.92 1.89 -9.70
N ASN A 304 8.07 2.12 -10.70
CA ASN A 304 8.34 1.72 -12.08
C ASN A 304 7.95 2.84 -13.05
N SER A 305 8.96 3.51 -13.61
CA SER A 305 8.75 4.61 -14.57
C SER A 305 8.30 4.16 -15.97
N ARG A 306 8.16 2.86 -16.21
CA ARG A 306 7.65 2.26 -17.45
C ARG A 306 6.27 1.63 -17.30
N ASP A 307 5.71 1.63 -16.10
CA ASP A 307 4.41 1.02 -15.80
C ASP A 307 3.28 1.59 -16.67
N LYS A 308 2.62 0.71 -17.45
CA LYS A 308 1.60 1.08 -18.44
C LYS A 308 0.38 1.75 -17.81
N TYR A 309 -0.04 1.32 -16.61
CA TYR A 309 -1.24 1.85 -15.96
C TYR A 309 -0.94 3.08 -15.12
N LEU A 310 0.18 3.10 -14.38
CA LEU A 310 0.52 4.23 -13.55
C LEU A 310 0.96 5.46 -14.35
N GLY A 311 1.48 5.28 -15.57
CA GLY A 311 1.70 6.38 -16.51
C GLY A 311 0.41 7.13 -16.88
N LEU A 312 -0.74 6.46 -16.78
CA LEU A 312 -2.07 7.04 -17.02
C LEU A 312 -2.71 7.63 -15.76
N PHE A 313 -2.10 7.46 -14.58
CA PHE A 313 -2.66 7.91 -13.30
C PHE A 313 -3.00 9.41 -13.29
N LYS A 314 -2.19 10.24 -13.96
CA LYS A 314 -2.43 11.69 -14.09
C LYS A 314 -3.77 12.06 -14.73
N PHE A 315 -4.40 11.16 -15.48
CA PHE A 315 -5.67 11.38 -16.16
C PHE A 315 -6.90 11.02 -15.33
N THR A 316 -6.71 10.38 -14.17
CA THR A 316 -7.80 10.00 -13.25
C THR A 316 -8.51 11.21 -12.61
N ARG A 317 -7.86 12.38 -12.65
CA ARG A 317 -8.31 13.69 -12.12
C ARG A 317 -8.54 13.73 -10.61
N PHE A 318 -7.85 12.89 -9.82
CA PHE A 318 -8.01 12.89 -8.37
C PHE A 318 -7.76 14.24 -7.69
N SER A 319 -6.92 15.12 -8.28
CA SER A 319 -6.70 16.54 -7.88
C SER A 319 -5.54 17.20 -8.68
N GLY A 320 -5.63 17.21 -10.02
CA GLY A 320 -4.57 17.76 -10.88
C GLY A 320 -3.64 16.72 -11.53
N LYS A 321 -2.74 17.17 -12.43
CA LYS A 321 -1.87 16.34 -13.30
C LYS A 321 -0.66 15.71 -12.59
N THR A 322 -0.77 15.44 -11.28
CA THR A 322 0.32 14.87 -10.48
C THR A 322 0.48 13.38 -10.77
N PRO A 323 1.71 12.88 -10.98
CA PRO A 323 1.94 11.47 -11.26
C PRO A 323 1.79 10.59 -10.01
N ALA A 324 1.71 9.28 -10.24
CA ALA A 324 1.69 8.30 -9.15
C ALA A 324 3.06 8.17 -8.48
N LEU A 325 3.04 7.92 -7.18
CA LEU A 325 4.19 7.57 -6.35
C LEU A 325 4.87 6.32 -6.94
N GLY A 326 4.09 5.31 -7.29
CA GLY A 326 4.59 4.11 -7.94
C GLY A 326 5.14 4.29 -9.35
N TYR A 327 4.95 5.47 -9.97
CA TYR A 327 5.50 5.77 -11.30
C TYR A 327 6.81 6.58 -11.23
N THR A 328 6.94 7.48 -10.25
CA THR A 328 8.03 8.47 -10.22
C THR A 328 8.94 8.40 -9.00
N GLY A 329 8.58 7.62 -7.99
CA GLY A 329 9.19 7.74 -6.67
C GLY A 329 8.63 8.94 -5.89
N ILE A 330 9.20 9.21 -4.72
CA ILE A 330 8.75 10.28 -3.80
C ILE A 330 9.13 11.65 -4.34
N CYS A 331 8.14 12.54 -4.45
CA CYS A 331 8.38 13.95 -4.75
C CYS A 331 8.73 14.71 -3.46
N GLY A 332 9.79 15.53 -3.53
CA GLY A 332 10.26 16.35 -2.39
C GLY A 332 10.85 15.53 -1.26
N LEU A 333 11.59 14.47 -1.59
CA LEU A 333 12.24 13.57 -0.64
C LEU A 333 13.08 14.33 0.41
N ASN A 334 13.79 15.38 0.00
CA ASN A 334 14.58 16.26 0.86
C ASN A 334 13.78 17.03 1.92
N ARG A 335 12.44 17.04 1.83
CA ARG A 335 11.55 17.64 2.83
C ARG A 335 11.08 16.65 3.88
N LEU A 336 11.34 15.36 3.68
CA LEU A 336 11.20 14.37 4.73
C LEU A 336 12.47 14.45 5.57
N ALA A 337 12.32 14.75 6.86
CA ALA A 337 13.42 14.62 7.80
C ALA A 337 14.02 13.21 7.68
N ASP A 338 15.28 13.04 8.07
CA ASP A 338 15.94 11.74 8.23
C ASP A 338 15.82 10.73 7.05
N HIS A 339 15.41 11.19 5.86
CA HIS A 339 15.18 10.35 4.69
C HIS A 339 16.43 9.56 4.25
N PRO A 340 17.68 10.07 4.35
CA PRO A 340 18.85 9.29 3.93
C PRO A 340 19.05 8.01 4.73
N TYR A 341 18.47 7.93 5.94
CA TYR A 341 18.63 6.79 6.84
C TYR A 341 17.41 5.87 6.90
N ARG A 342 16.26 6.34 6.43
CA ARG A 342 14.96 5.65 6.59
C ARG A 342 14.26 5.34 5.29
N VAL A 343 14.69 5.90 4.16
CA VAL A 343 13.99 5.76 2.88
C VAL A 343 14.93 5.18 1.84
N ASP A 344 14.63 3.96 1.39
CA ASP A 344 15.19 3.38 0.16
C ASP A 344 14.13 3.42 -0.96
N GLN A 345 14.57 3.76 -2.17
CA GLN A 345 13.71 3.78 -3.35
C GLN A 345 14.40 3.08 -4.51
N PHE A 346 13.68 2.19 -5.20
CA PHE A 346 14.21 1.41 -6.30
C PHE A 346 13.32 1.53 -7.54
N ASN A 347 13.91 1.93 -8.67
CA ASN A 347 13.22 1.93 -9.95
C ASN A 347 13.30 0.55 -10.62
N ALA A 348 12.20 -0.20 -10.58
CA ALA A 348 12.09 -1.52 -11.17
C ALA A 348 11.86 -1.52 -12.69
N SER A 349 11.90 -0.38 -13.38
CA SER A 349 11.59 -0.31 -14.82
C SER A 349 12.50 -1.15 -15.73
N ARG A 350 13.75 -1.40 -15.29
CA ARG A 350 14.69 -2.30 -15.99
C ARG A 350 14.51 -3.77 -15.62
N ALA A 351 13.87 -4.03 -14.48
CA ALA A 351 13.62 -5.37 -13.97
C ALA A 351 12.32 -5.95 -14.50
N VAL A 352 11.25 -5.16 -14.43
CA VAL A 352 9.86 -5.61 -14.61
C VAL A 352 9.25 -5.05 -15.90
N GLY A 353 9.98 -4.19 -16.63
CA GLY A 353 9.48 -3.60 -17.87
C GLY A 353 8.25 -2.72 -17.64
N ALA A 354 7.19 -2.92 -18.44
CA ALA A 354 5.96 -2.11 -18.38
C ALA A 354 4.86 -2.71 -17.50
N GLU A 355 5.16 -3.81 -16.79
CA GLU A 355 4.15 -4.60 -16.08
C GLU A 355 3.63 -3.94 -14.79
N HIS A 356 2.37 -4.27 -14.47
CA HIS A 356 1.71 -3.90 -13.21
C HIS A 356 1.14 -5.14 -12.50
N SER A 357 1.83 -6.27 -12.61
CA SER A 357 1.49 -7.51 -11.91
C SER A 357 2.37 -7.65 -10.68
N PHE A 358 1.75 -7.85 -9.50
CA PHE A 358 2.48 -7.96 -8.24
C PHE A 358 3.56 -9.05 -8.26
N LEU A 359 3.27 -10.21 -8.87
CA LEU A 359 4.21 -11.33 -8.89
C LEU A 359 5.46 -11.06 -9.73
N GLU A 360 5.35 -10.25 -10.79
CA GLU A 360 6.52 -9.87 -11.60
C GLU A 360 7.52 -9.04 -10.78
N TYR A 361 7.01 -8.19 -9.87
CA TYR A 361 7.89 -7.43 -8.97
C TYR A 361 8.59 -8.33 -7.97
N ILE A 362 7.87 -9.23 -7.31
CA ILE A 362 8.46 -10.06 -6.25
C ILE A 362 9.24 -11.27 -6.77
N SER A 363 9.09 -11.64 -8.05
CA SER A 363 9.90 -12.68 -8.70
C SER A 363 11.28 -12.15 -9.14
N ASP A 364 11.46 -10.84 -9.25
CA ASP A 364 12.79 -10.26 -9.53
C ASP A 364 13.66 -10.30 -8.27
N HIS A 365 14.77 -11.03 -8.35
CA HIS A 365 15.70 -11.23 -7.23
C HIS A 365 16.23 -9.93 -6.60
N ARG A 366 16.33 -8.83 -7.36
CA ARG A 366 16.83 -7.53 -6.83
C ARG A 366 15.77 -6.85 -5.98
N VAL A 367 14.52 -6.92 -6.41
CA VAL A 367 13.38 -6.41 -5.64
C VAL A 367 13.18 -7.24 -4.39
N GLU A 368 13.21 -8.57 -4.54
CA GLU A 368 13.08 -9.55 -3.48
C GLU A 368 14.15 -9.35 -2.39
N ALA A 369 15.43 -9.34 -2.76
CA ALA A 369 16.53 -9.18 -1.81
C ALA A 369 16.43 -7.86 -1.00
N ARG A 370 16.04 -6.75 -1.66
CA ARG A 370 15.80 -5.48 -0.97
C ARG A 370 14.59 -5.54 -0.05
N LEU A 371 13.50 -6.16 -0.50
CA LEU A 371 12.30 -6.34 0.30
C LEU A 371 12.60 -7.10 1.60
N ARG A 372 13.39 -8.18 1.56
CA ARG A 372 13.83 -8.90 2.77
C ARG A 372 14.62 -8.00 3.72
N ASN A 373 15.54 -7.18 3.20
CA ASN A 373 16.33 -6.26 4.01
C ASN A 373 15.48 -5.22 4.78
N HIS A 374 14.25 -4.96 4.31
CA HIS A 374 13.40 -3.90 4.84
C HIS A 374 12.16 -4.37 5.58
N LEU A 375 11.65 -5.58 5.35
CA LEU A 375 10.45 -6.06 6.03
C LEU A 375 10.68 -6.19 7.54
N LEU A 376 11.66 -6.98 7.96
CA LEU A 376 11.86 -7.35 9.37
C LEU A 376 13.02 -6.59 10.02
N THR A 377 13.36 -5.40 9.52
CA THR A 377 14.37 -4.54 10.13
C THR A 377 13.97 -4.19 11.57
N PRO A 378 14.87 -4.29 12.56
CA PRO A 378 14.55 -3.88 13.93
C PRO A 378 14.06 -2.43 13.99
N THR A 379 13.03 -2.20 14.81
CA THR A 379 12.58 -0.85 15.15
C THR A 379 13.70 -0.14 15.92
N ARG A 380 14.11 1.04 15.45
CA ARG A 380 15.11 1.87 16.14
C ARG A 380 14.48 2.81 17.16
#